data_AF-A0A940T3H7-F1
#
_entry.id   AF-A0A940T3H7-F1
#
_cell.length_a   1.000
_cell.length_b   1.000
_cell.length_c   1.000
_cell.angle_alpha   90.00
_cell.angle_beta   90.00
_cell.angle_gamma   90.00
#
_symmetry.space_group_name_H-M   'P 1'
#
loop_
_entity.id
_entity.type
_entity.pdbx_description
1 polymer ?
#
loop_
_entity_poly.entity_id
_entity_poly.type
_entity_poly.pdbx_seq_one_letter_code
_entity_poly.pdbx_strand_id
1 'polypeptide(L)'
;MKTKHGFIFRVNKLKMAASMFLIALLPLIGCAKTEVPTAAVKNEETLPSAKPAVTDQSFLQLENEYNARLGVYAIDTGTGRTIAYRPDERFAYASTYKALAAGAVLLKSSIEELDEIITYSSDELVTYSPITEKHVSTGMTLREISDAAVRYSDNTAGNLLFKRLGGPAGFEAILKQIGDNVTQADRYETELNEAAPGDDRDTSTPRALATSLHAFTVGDALPANKRTILTDWLRGNTTGDELIRAGVPEGWTVGDKTGAGNYGTRNDIGIVWPQNGDPIVIAILSSRDKKDAGYDNSLIAQASKAALDALMRNAKDPSQ
;
A
#
# COMPACT_ATOMS: atom_id res chain seq x y z
N MET A 1 -28.70 57.09 -37.50
CA MET A 1 -30.03 56.60 -37.05
C MET A 1 -29.79 55.32 -36.26
N LYS A 2 -29.87 55.36 -34.91
CA LYS A 2 -30.97 54.82 -34.08
C LYS A 2 -31.23 53.33 -34.41
N THR A 3 -31.08 52.34 -33.52
CA THR A 3 -31.48 52.31 -32.10
C THR A 3 -30.82 51.15 -31.34
N LYS A 4 -30.45 51.41 -30.08
CA LYS A 4 -30.06 50.46 -29.02
C LYS A 4 -31.27 49.66 -28.51
N HIS A 5 -31.08 48.43 -28.05
CA HIS A 5 -31.90 47.83 -26.98
C HIS A 5 -30.99 47.06 -26.02
N GLY A 6 -30.77 47.64 -24.84
CA GLY A 6 -30.25 46.94 -23.67
C GLY A 6 -31.41 46.43 -22.82
N PHE A 7 -31.19 45.36 -22.08
CA PHE A 7 -32.08 44.91 -21.02
C PHE A 7 -31.29 44.84 -19.72
N ILE A 8 -31.73 45.61 -18.73
CA ILE A 8 -31.18 45.72 -17.38
C ILE A 8 -32.32 45.38 -16.39
N PHE A 9 -31.92 44.78 -15.26
CA PHE A 9 -32.57 44.71 -13.94
C PHE A 9 -33.55 43.57 -13.65
N ARG A 10 -33.19 42.76 -12.64
CA ARG A 10 -33.70 42.97 -11.27
C ARG A 10 -32.83 42.28 -10.21
N VAL A 11 -32.36 43.09 -9.26
CA VAL A 11 -31.73 42.68 -8.00
C VAL A 11 -32.82 42.64 -6.94
N ASN A 12 -33.04 41.49 -6.30
CA ASN A 12 -33.86 41.43 -5.09
C ASN A 12 -32.97 41.67 -3.87
N LYS A 13 -33.01 42.91 -3.35
CA LYS A 13 -32.57 43.24 -2.00
C LYS A 13 -33.71 42.93 -1.03
N LEU A 14 -33.54 41.94 -0.16
CA LEU A 14 -34.34 41.85 1.04
C LEU A 14 -33.57 42.48 2.19
N LYS A 15 -34.07 43.64 2.65
CA LYS A 15 -33.68 44.30 3.89
C LYS A 15 -34.43 43.62 5.03
N MET A 16 -33.74 43.21 6.10
CA MET A 16 -34.35 43.14 7.42
C MET A 16 -33.35 43.61 8.47
N ALA A 17 -33.91 44.35 9.43
CA ALA A 17 -33.25 45.36 10.22
C ALA A 17 -32.52 44.81 11.45
N ALA A 18 -31.52 45.56 11.88
CA ALA A 18 -30.87 45.45 13.18
C ALA A 18 -31.79 45.89 14.31
N SER A 19 -31.74 45.17 15.44
CA SER A 19 -32.10 45.71 16.75
C SER A 19 -31.02 45.31 17.76
N MET A 20 -30.23 46.30 18.19
CA MET A 20 -29.46 46.27 19.42
C MET A 20 -30.41 46.22 20.61
N PHE A 21 -30.17 45.32 21.56
CA PHE A 21 -30.50 45.57 22.96
C PHE A 21 -29.35 45.07 23.84
N LEU A 22 -28.61 46.02 24.38
CA LEU A 22 -27.60 45.83 25.42
C LEU A 22 -28.34 45.93 26.76
N ILE A 23 -28.40 44.84 27.52
CA ILE A 23 -28.81 44.89 28.94
C ILE A 23 -27.71 44.20 29.74
N ALA A 24 -26.94 45.01 30.46
CA ALA A 24 -26.02 44.55 31.47
C ALA A 24 -26.79 44.26 32.77
N LEU A 25 -26.71 43.01 33.26
CA LEU A 25 -27.04 42.67 34.64
C LEU A 25 -25.87 41.84 35.21
N LEU A 26 -25.19 42.42 36.20
CA LEU A 26 -24.25 41.73 37.08
C LEU A 26 -25.02 40.94 38.15
N PRO A 27 -24.58 39.72 38.48
CA PRO A 27 -24.68 39.21 39.82
C PRO A 27 -23.29 39.01 40.43
N LEU A 28 -23.05 39.73 41.54
CA LEU A 28 -22.21 39.26 42.65
C LEU A 28 -22.82 37.99 43.25
N ILE A 29 -22.05 37.28 44.11
CA ILE A 29 -22.30 35.99 44.79
C ILE A 29 -21.59 34.87 44.02
N GLY A 30 -20.65 34.10 44.56
CA GLY A 30 -20.17 33.90 45.92
C GLY A 30 -19.50 32.53 45.93
N CYS A 31 -18.27 32.41 46.45
CA CYS A 31 -17.57 31.14 46.51
C CYS A 31 -18.34 30.14 47.39
N ALA A 32 -18.92 29.13 46.78
CA ALA A 32 -19.34 27.91 47.47
C ALA A 32 -18.74 26.72 46.72
N LYS A 33 -17.90 25.95 47.42
CA LYS A 33 -17.37 24.66 46.96
C LYS A 33 -18.54 23.70 46.81
N THR A 34 -18.84 23.30 45.59
CA THR A 34 -19.68 22.14 45.31
C THR A 34 -18.76 20.99 44.91
N GLU A 35 -18.66 20.01 45.81
CA GLU A 35 -18.10 18.70 45.53
C GLU A 35 -18.92 18.05 44.41
N VAL A 36 -18.25 17.72 43.31
CA VAL A 36 -18.82 16.90 42.24
C VAL A 36 -18.76 15.45 42.72
N PRO A 37 -19.83 14.65 42.63
CA PRO A 37 -19.77 13.23 42.97
C PRO A 37 -18.81 12.53 42.03
N THR A 38 -17.73 11.97 42.59
CA THR A 38 -16.79 11.11 41.88
C THR A 38 -17.53 9.85 41.44
N ALA A 39 -18.05 9.83 40.22
CA ALA A 39 -18.46 8.59 39.58
C ALA A 39 -17.22 7.70 39.49
N ALA A 40 -17.29 6.53 40.12
CA ALA A 40 -16.23 5.54 40.07
C ALA A 40 -15.91 5.20 38.62
N VAL A 41 -14.74 5.65 38.15
CA VAL A 41 -14.13 5.16 36.92
C VAL A 41 -13.86 3.69 37.16
N LYS A 42 -14.68 2.83 36.56
CA LYS A 42 -14.31 1.42 36.41
C LYS A 42 -13.02 1.42 35.62
N ASN A 43 -11.94 0.96 36.25
CA ASN A 43 -10.70 0.64 35.58
C ASN A 43 -11.05 -0.21 34.35
N GLU A 44 -10.83 0.34 33.16
CA GLU A 44 -10.63 -0.50 31.99
C GLU A 44 -9.41 -1.36 32.32
N GLU A 45 -9.66 -2.66 32.53
CA GLU A 45 -8.61 -3.65 32.51
C GLU A 45 -7.92 -3.52 31.16
N THR A 46 -6.76 -2.87 31.16
CA THR A 46 -5.82 -2.93 30.05
C THR A 46 -5.58 -4.40 29.75
N LEU A 47 -6.10 -4.86 28.61
CA LEU A 47 -5.74 -6.14 28.05
C LEU A 47 -4.21 -6.25 28.07
N PRO A 48 -3.63 -7.36 28.56
CA PRO A 48 -2.20 -7.51 28.59
C PRO A 48 -1.67 -7.36 27.16
N SER A 49 -0.77 -6.40 26.96
CA SER A 49 0.04 -6.29 25.75
C SER A 49 0.80 -7.60 25.60
N ALA A 50 0.32 -8.48 24.72
CA ALA A 50 1.01 -9.72 24.39
C ALA A 50 2.45 -9.37 23.98
N LYS A 51 3.43 -9.97 24.68
CA LYS A 51 4.84 -9.83 24.31
C LYS A 51 5.04 -10.49 22.93
N PRO A 52 5.89 -9.92 22.04
CA PRO A 52 6.19 -10.57 20.77
C PRO A 52 6.89 -11.91 21.03
N ALA A 53 6.18 -13.01 20.78
CA ALA A 53 6.70 -14.34 20.96
C ALA A 53 7.57 -14.72 19.73
N VAL A 54 8.89 -14.53 19.86
CA VAL A 54 9.93 -15.27 19.10
C VAL A 54 10.13 -14.88 17.61
N THR A 55 10.22 -13.58 17.28
CA THR A 55 10.48 -13.13 15.89
C THR A 55 11.76 -12.33 15.68
N ASP A 56 12.18 -11.52 16.66
CA ASP A 56 13.27 -10.56 16.42
C ASP A 56 14.64 -11.23 16.21
N GLN A 57 14.92 -12.35 16.88
CA GLN A 57 16.23 -13.01 16.80
C GLN A 57 16.51 -13.67 15.44
N SER A 58 15.51 -14.32 14.82
CA SER A 58 15.71 -14.94 13.50
C SER A 58 15.91 -13.88 12.41
N PHE A 59 15.14 -12.78 12.45
CA PHE A 59 15.31 -11.71 11.48
C PHE A 59 16.62 -10.95 11.68
N LEU A 60 17.05 -10.72 12.92
CA LEU A 60 18.36 -10.13 13.21
C LEU A 60 19.51 -11.02 12.72
N GLN A 61 19.39 -12.35 12.82
CA GLN A 61 20.39 -13.26 12.26
C GLN A 61 20.48 -13.13 10.74
N LEU A 62 19.35 -13.01 10.06
CA LEU A 62 19.31 -12.75 8.61
C LEU A 62 19.93 -11.40 8.24
N GLU A 63 19.65 -10.32 9.00
CA GLU A 63 20.32 -9.03 8.77
C GLU A 63 21.85 -9.15 8.81
N ASN A 64 22.37 -9.89 9.80
CA ASN A 64 23.81 -10.11 9.96
C ASN A 64 24.40 -11.01 8.86
N GLU A 65 23.73 -12.11 8.52
CA GLU A 65 24.18 -13.07 7.51
C GLU A 65 24.27 -12.43 6.12
N TYR A 66 23.25 -11.66 5.74
CA TYR A 66 23.16 -11.03 4.43
C TYR A 66 23.77 -9.63 4.37
N ASN A 67 24.18 -9.08 5.52
CA ASN A 67 24.64 -7.71 5.67
C ASN A 67 23.65 -6.74 4.98
N ALA A 68 22.41 -6.78 5.45
CA ALA A 68 21.28 -6.04 4.91
C ALA A 68 20.33 -5.63 6.03
N ARG A 69 19.60 -4.54 5.82
CA ARG A 69 18.47 -4.13 6.67
C ARG A 69 17.21 -4.83 6.18
N LEU A 70 16.40 -5.36 7.08
CA LEU A 70 15.21 -6.15 6.78
C LEU A 70 13.98 -5.60 7.51
N GLY A 71 12.88 -5.40 6.78
CA GLY A 71 11.55 -5.10 7.33
C GLY A 71 10.56 -6.19 6.96
N VAL A 72 9.80 -6.68 7.92
CA VAL A 72 8.80 -7.75 7.74
C VAL A 72 7.50 -7.36 8.42
N TYR A 73 6.39 -7.54 7.70
CA TYR A 73 5.07 -7.58 8.30
C TYR A 73 4.24 -8.68 7.64
N ALA A 74 3.62 -9.54 8.44
CA ALA A 74 2.67 -10.54 7.95
C ALA A 74 1.42 -10.56 8.83
N ILE A 75 0.26 -10.83 8.23
CA ILE A 75 -1.02 -10.97 8.91
C ILE A 75 -1.77 -12.20 8.41
N ASP A 76 -2.16 -13.07 9.34
CA ASP A 76 -3.12 -14.15 9.10
C ASP A 76 -4.54 -13.55 9.13
N THR A 77 -5.27 -13.63 8.02
CA THR A 77 -6.54 -12.90 7.88
C THR A 77 -7.70 -13.56 8.61
N GLY A 78 -7.58 -14.85 8.95
CA GLY A 78 -8.60 -15.57 9.70
C GLY A 78 -8.56 -15.25 11.19
N THR A 79 -7.34 -15.09 11.72
CA THR A 79 -7.11 -14.91 13.16
C THR A 79 -6.75 -13.48 13.55
N GLY A 80 -6.35 -12.65 12.59
CA GLY A 80 -5.83 -11.30 12.83
C GLY A 80 -4.43 -11.26 13.45
N ARG A 81 -3.77 -12.42 13.58
CA ARG A 81 -2.43 -12.52 14.16
C ARG A 81 -1.40 -11.92 13.23
N THR A 82 -0.37 -11.31 13.82
CA THR A 82 0.67 -10.62 13.05
C THR A 82 2.08 -11.06 13.43
N ILE A 83 2.98 -10.98 12.45
CA ILE A 83 4.43 -11.00 12.61
C ILE A 83 4.95 -9.64 12.18
N ALA A 84 5.85 -9.06 12.96
CA ALA A 84 6.36 -7.73 12.70
C ALA A 84 7.84 -7.64 13.07
N TYR A 85 8.65 -7.08 12.18
CA TYR A 85 10.05 -6.75 12.39
C TYR A 85 10.40 -5.49 11.60
N ARG A 86 10.86 -4.42 12.25
CA ARG A 86 10.96 -3.07 11.66
C ARG A 86 9.71 -2.68 10.84
N PRO A 87 8.48 -2.95 11.32
CA PRO A 87 7.27 -2.91 10.50
C PRO A 87 6.91 -1.50 10.03
N ASP A 88 7.43 -0.49 10.71
CA ASP A 88 7.13 0.92 10.51
C ASP A 88 8.38 1.73 10.07
N GLU A 89 9.49 1.05 9.77
CA GLU A 89 10.66 1.69 9.13
C GLU A 89 10.42 1.86 7.62
N ARG A 90 10.89 2.98 7.07
CA ARG A 90 10.75 3.29 5.64
C ARG A 90 11.78 2.56 4.78
N PHE A 91 11.29 2.01 3.67
CA PHE A 91 12.05 1.46 2.57
C PHE A 91 11.50 2.01 1.26
N ALA A 92 12.37 2.22 0.26
CA ALA A 92 11.91 2.46 -1.10
C ALA A 92 11.06 1.26 -1.55
N TYR A 93 9.82 1.51 -2.00
CA TYR A 93 8.91 0.42 -2.34
C TYR A 93 9.33 -0.29 -3.64
N ALA A 94 10.09 0.39 -4.51
CA ALA A 94 10.42 -0.06 -5.86
C ALA A 94 9.18 -0.65 -6.59
N SER A 95 9.34 -1.61 -7.50
CA SER A 95 8.20 -2.14 -8.28
C SER A 95 7.06 -2.82 -7.50
N THR A 96 7.11 -2.94 -6.17
CA THR A 96 5.97 -3.45 -5.36
C THR A 96 4.73 -2.57 -5.49
N TYR A 97 4.89 -1.26 -5.75
CA TYR A 97 3.76 -0.35 -5.97
C TYR A 97 2.86 -0.80 -7.13
N LYS A 98 3.37 -1.53 -8.13
CA LYS A 98 2.61 -1.90 -9.33
C LYS A 98 1.40 -2.79 -8.99
N ALA A 99 1.48 -3.61 -7.95
CA ALA A 99 0.32 -4.35 -7.44
C ALA A 99 -0.75 -3.42 -6.88
N LEU A 100 -0.34 -2.42 -6.09
CA LEU A 100 -1.25 -1.45 -5.49
C LEU A 100 -1.81 -0.48 -6.54
N ALA A 101 -1.01 -0.06 -7.52
CA ALA A 101 -1.45 0.78 -8.63
C ALA A 101 -2.45 0.04 -9.53
N ALA A 102 -2.24 -1.25 -9.81
CA ALA A 102 -3.23 -2.07 -10.50
C ALA A 102 -4.54 -2.20 -9.68
N GLY A 103 -4.43 -2.40 -8.36
CA GLY A 103 -5.58 -2.35 -7.44
C GLY A 103 -6.33 -1.01 -7.47
N ALA A 104 -5.60 0.10 -7.47
CA ALA A 104 -6.15 1.45 -7.59
C ALA A 104 -6.82 1.69 -8.95
N VAL A 105 -6.24 1.22 -10.05
CA VAL A 105 -6.86 1.29 -11.39
C VAL A 105 -8.16 0.50 -11.43
N LEU A 106 -8.17 -0.71 -10.87
CA LEU A 106 -9.39 -1.53 -10.73
C LEU A 106 -10.44 -0.82 -9.86
N LEU A 107 -10.04 -0.16 -8.78
CA LEU A 107 -10.96 0.60 -7.93
C LEU A 107 -11.60 1.77 -8.70
N LYS A 108 -10.82 2.46 -9.53
CA LYS A 108 -11.25 3.67 -10.23
C LYS A 108 -11.94 3.45 -11.57
N SER A 109 -11.81 2.28 -12.19
CA SER A 109 -12.32 2.01 -13.54
C SER A 109 -13.42 0.96 -13.53
N SER A 110 -14.41 1.02 -14.41
CA SER A 110 -15.36 -0.06 -14.66
C SER A 110 -14.66 -1.28 -15.28
N ILE A 111 -15.36 -2.43 -15.41
CA ILE A 111 -14.76 -3.60 -16.08
C ILE A 111 -14.55 -3.33 -17.57
N GLU A 112 -15.47 -2.58 -18.18
CA GLU A 112 -15.46 -2.20 -19.59
C GLU A 112 -14.32 -1.20 -19.88
N GLU A 113 -14.06 -0.25 -18.97
CA GLU A 113 -12.92 0.67 -19.08
C GLU A 113 -11.57 -0.06 -19.07
N LEU A 114 -11.48 -1.29 -18.53
CA LEU A 114 -10.24 -2.07 -18.59
C LEU A 114 -9.94 -2.56 -20.00
N ASP A 115 -10.94 -2.65 -20.87
CA ASP A 115 -10.78 -3.13 -22.25
C ASP A 115 -10.56 -1.96 -23.24
N GLU A 116 -10.46 -0.73 -22.74
CA GLU A 116 -10.06 0.45 -23.52
C GLU A 116 -8.59 0.35 -23.95
N ILE A 117 -8.35 0.55 -25.26
CA ILE A 117 -6.99 0.59 -25.81
C ILE A 117 -6.33 1.92 -25.44
N ILE A 118 -5.23 1.82 -24.72
CA ILE A 118 -4.32 2.92 -24.43
C ILE A 118 -3.19 2.89 -25.44
N THR A 119 -3.04 3.99 -26.17
CA THR A 119 -1.92 4.21 -27.09
C THR A 119 -0.84 5.02 -26.39
N TYR A 120 0.41 4.71 -26.72
CA TYR A 120 1.60 5.38 -26.21
C TYR A 120 2.69 5.35 -27.28
N SER A 121 3.59 6.32 -27.25
CA SER A 121 4.65 6.46 -28.24
C SER A 121 5.97 5.88 -27.76
N SER A 122 6.90 5.65 -28.69
CA SER A 122 8.21 5.04 -28.41
C SER A 122 9.09 5.86 -27.46
N ASP A 123 8.88 7.18 -27.38
CA ASP A 123 9.54 8.10 -26.46
C ASP A 123 9.04 7.99 -25.01
N GLU A 124 7.89 7.34 -24.81
CA GLU A 124 7.38 7.02 -23.46
C GLU A 124 7.96 5.71 -22.92
N LEU A 125 8.67 4.93 -23.76
CA LEU A 125 9.34 3.71 -23.31
C LEU A 125 10.52 4.04 -22.39
N VAL A 126 10.48 3.49 -21.18
CA VAL A 126 11.58 3.55 -20.22
C VAL A 126 12.32 2.22 -20.15
N THR A 127 13.49 2.20 -19.50
CA THR A 127 14.29 0.97 -19.32
C THR A 127 13.45 -0.14 -18.71
N TYR A 128 13.61 -1.36 -19.24
CA TYR A 128 12.88 -2.58 -18.82
C TYR A 128 11.36 -2.49 -19.08
N SER A 129 11.00 -2.58 -20.36
CA SER A 129 9.64 -2.50 -20.88
C SER A 129 9.30 -3.72 -21.77
N PRO A 130 9.48 -4.96 -21.27
CA PRO A 130 9.53 -6.18 -22.09
C PRO A 130 8.21 -6.55 -22.77
N ILE A 131 7.09 -5.96 -22.34
CA ILE A 131 5.78 -6.16 -22.96
C ILE A 131 5.44 -4.94 -23.79
N THR A 132 5.44 -3.76 -23.18
CA THR A 132 4.99 -2.52 -23.84
C THR A 132 5.81 -2.15 -25.07
N GLU A 133 7.11 -2.47 -25.11
CA GLU A 133 7.93 -2.22 -26.31
C GLU A 133 7.42 -2.93 -27.57
N LYS A 134 6.68 -4.03 -27.41
CA LYS A 134 6.14 -4.85 -28.51
C LYS A 134 4.82 -4.32 -29.06
N HIS A 135 4.20 -3.36 -28.36
CA HIS A 135 2.83 -2.92 -28.63
C HIS A 135 2.71 -1.41 -28.89
N VAL A 136 3.81 -0.70 -29.11
CA VAL A 136 3.80 0.75 -29.43
C VAL A 136 2.90 1.07 -30.63
N SER A 137 2.89 0.22 -31.68
CA SER A 137 2.10 0.46 -32.88
C SER A 137 0.62 0.10 -32.75
N THR A 138 0.26 -0.77 -31.79
CA THR A 138 -1.10 -1.27 -31.60
C THR A 138 -1.80 -0.64 -30.40
N GLY A 139 -1.05 -0.10 -29.45
CA GLY A 139 -1.52 0.12 -28.09
C GLY A 139 -1.76 -1.20 -27.35
N MET A 140 -2.18 -1.07 -26.10
CA MET A 140 -2.58 -2.18 -25.23
C MET A 140 -3.83 -1.77 -24.46
N THR A 141 -4.69 -2.71 -24.14
CA THR A 141 -5.81 -2.45 -23.22
C THR A 141 -5.30 -2.09 -21.83
N LEU A 142 -6.07 -1.32 -21.06
CA LEU A 142 -5.72 -1.02 -19.66
C LEU A 142 -5.58 -2.31 -18.82
N ARG A 143 -6.31 -3.37 -19.16
CA ARG A 143 -6.18 -4.72 -18.60
C ARG A 143 -4.80 -5.31 -18.89
N GLU A 144 -4.37 -5.30 -20.15
CA GLU A 144 -3.06 -5.83 -20.55
C GLU A 144 -1.90 -5.01 -19.97
N ILE A 145 -2.07 -3.68 -19.84
CA ILE A 145 -1.08 -2.81 -19.18
C ILE A 145 -0.96 -3.17 -17.70
N SER A 146 -2.10 -3.32 -17.01
CA SER A 146 -2.11 -3.72 -15.59
C SER A 146 -1.47 -5.09 -15.41
N ASP A 147 -1.78 -6.05 -16.28
CA ASP A 147 -1.17 -7.38 -16.29
C ASP A 147 0.34 -7.33 -16.52
N ALA A 148 0.80 -6.56 -17.50
CA ALA A 148 2.22 -6.38 -17.81
C ALA A 148 3.00 -5.78 -16.63
N ALA A 149 2.44 -4.76 -15.97
CA ALA A 149 3.03 -4.14 -14.80
C ALA A 149 3.14 -5.12 -13.62
N VAL A 150 2.14 -5.97 -13.40
CA VAL A 150 2.15 -6.93 -12.28
C VAL A 150 3.01 -8.15 -12.59
N ARG A 151 2.77 -8.84 -13.71
CA ARG A 151 3.39 -10.14 -14.00
C ARG A 151 4.84 -10.06 -14.47
N TYR A 152 5.20 -9.01 -15.18
CA TYR A 152 6.52 -8.84 -15.81
C TYR A 152 7.30 -7.66 -15.23
N SER A 153 6.67 -6.89 -14.33
CA SER A 153 7.25 -5.68 -13.75
C SER A 153 7.62 -4.60 -14.77
N ASP A 154 6.93 -4.58 -15.92
CA ASP A 154 7.16 -3.64 -17.02
C ASP A 154 7.07 -2.18 -16.54
N ASN A 155 8.13 -1.40 -16.76
CA ASN A 155 8.25 -0.06 -16.20
C ASN A 155 7.40 0.97 -16.95
N THR A 156 7.29 0.87 -18.28
CA THR A 156 6.38 1.74 -19.03
C THR A 156 4.94 1.44 -18.66
N ALA A 157 4.58 0.17 -18.48
CA ALA A 157 3.26 -0.20 -17.99
C ALA A 157 2.98 0.43 -16.61
N GLY A 158 3.94 0.39 -15.69
CA GLY A 158 3.86 1.09 -14.41
C GLY A 158 3.62 2.60 -14.55
N ASN A 159 4.34 3.26 -15.45
CA ASN A 159 4.14 4.69 -15.75
C ASN A 159 2.76 4.98 -16.36
N LEU A 160 2.23 4.10 -17.20
CA LEU A 160 0.89 4.21 -17.77
C LEU A 160 -0.19 4.04 -16.69
N LEU A 161 -0.01 3.14 -15.72
CA LEU A 161 -0.88 3.05 -14.55
C LEU A 161 -0.86 4.37 -13.75
N PHE A 162 0.32 4.91 -13.45
CA PHE A 162 0.41 6.23 -12.80
C PHE A 162 -0.32 7.30 -13.61
N LYS A 163 -0.12 7.39 -14.93
CA LYS A 163 -0.84 8.36 -15.78
C LYS A 163 -2.36 8.21 -15.67
N ARG A 164 -2.89 6.98 -15.72
CA ARG A 164 -4.33 6.71 -15.53
C ARG A 164 -4.85 7.19 -14.17
N LEU A 165 -4.01 7.16 -13.13
CA LEU A 165 -4.36 7.56 -11.77
C LEU A 165 -4.15 9.06 -11.49
N GLY A 166 -3.63 9.83 -12.44
CA GLY A 166 -3.28 11.25 -12.21
C GLY A 166 -1.86 11.47 -11.68
N GLY A 167 -0.94 10.57 -12.01
CA GLY A 167 0.45 10.56 -11.59
C GLY A 167 0.69 9.98 -10.19
N PRO A 168 1.94 10.02 -9.68
CA PRO A 168 2.30 9.54 -8.34
C PRO A 168 1.41 10.14 -7.24
N ALA A 169 1.14 11.44 -7.28
CA ALA A 169 0.24 12.10 -6.34
C ALA A 169 -1.20 11.58 -6.39
N GLY A 170 -1.70 11.23 -7.58
CA GLY A 170 -3.03 10.65 -7.75
C GLY A 170 -3.12 9.21 -7.23
N PHE A 171 -2.06 8.42 -7.42
CA PHE A 171 -1.91 7.11 -6.78
C PHE A 171 -1.89 7.23 -5.25
N GLU A 172 -1.07 8.11 -4.69
CA GLU A 172 -1.02 8.37 -3.25
C GLU A 172 -2.39 8.79 -2.69
N ALA A 173 -3.13 9.65 -3.41
CA ALA A 173 -4.47 10.08 -3.00
C ALA A 173 -5.49 8.92 -2.95
N ILE A 174 -5.34 7.89 -3.78
CA ILE A 174 -6.19 6.69 -3.75
C ILE A 174 -5.79 5.77 -2.60
N LEU A 175 -4.49 5.63 -2.33
CA LEU A 175 -4.02 4.90 -1.15
C LEU A 175 -4.59 5.51 0.15
N LYS A 176 -4.62 6.84 0.24
CA LYS A 176 -5.28 7.53 1.38
C LYS A 176 -6.76 7.20 1.51
N GLN A 177 -7.48 7.01 0.39
CA GLN A 177 -8.91 6.64 0.42
C GLN A 177 -9.15 5.25 1.01
N ILE A 178 -8.18 4.34 0.90
CA ILE A 178 -8.23 3.01 1.54
C ILE A 178 -7.55 2.98 2.92
N GLY A 179 -7.16 4.14 3.45
CA GLY A 179 -6.62 4.30 4.80
C GLY A 179 -5.09 4.34 4.91
N ASP A 180 -4.36 4.24 3.80
CA ASP A 180 -2.90 4.34 3.80
C ASP A 180 -2.44 5.81 3.76
N ASN A 181 -2.00 6.29 4.92
CA ASN A 181 -1.43 7.62 5.10
C ASN A 181 0.10 7.59 5.26
N VAL A 182 0.75 6.49 4.88
CA VAL A 182 2.18 6.23 5.11
C VAL A 182 2.96 6.22 3.80
N THR A 183 2.43 5.57 2.77
CA THR A 183 3.06 5.51 1.45
C THR A 183 3.18 6.91 0.85
N GLN A 184 4.38 7.26 0.39
CA GLN A 184 4.66 8.53 -0.28
C GLN A 184 5.11 8.24 -1.71
N ALA A 185 4.45 8.83 -2.71
CA ALA A 185 4.74 8.59 -4.12
C ALA A 185 5.01 9.89 -4.86
N ASP A 186 6.21 10.04 -5.42
CA ASP A 186 6.71 11.31 -5.94
C ASP A 186 7.15 11.23 -7.41
N ARG A 187 7.74 10.10 -7.81
CA ARG A 187 8.41 9.96 -9.11
C ARG A 187 7.81 8.84 -9.95
N TYR A 188 8.11 8.91 -11.24
CA TYR A 188 7.82 7.86 -12.21
C TYR A 188 8.97 6.84 -12.27
N GLU A 189 8.76 5.74 -13.00
CA GLU A 189 9.85 4.88 -13.42
C GLU A 189 10.75 5.64 -14.40
N THR A 190 12.08 5.56 -14.27
CA THR A 190 12.82 4.67 -13.35
C THR A 190 13.36 5.37 -12.09
N GLU A 191 13.14 6.69 -11.96
CA GLU A 191 13.71 7.52 -10.90
C GLU A 191 13.21 7.15 -9.49
N LEU A 192 12.01 6.58 -9.37
CA LEU A 192 11.47 6.08 -8.09
C LEU A 192 12.32 4.99 -7.43
N ASN A 193 13.25 4.36 -8.17
CA ASN A 193 14.13 3.30 -7.66
C ASN A 193 15.48 3.82 -7.14
N GLU A 194 15.65 5.15 -7.00
CA GLU A 194 16.90 5.75 -6.53
C GLU A 194 17.29 5.29 -5.12
N ALA A 195 16.30 5.10 -4.24
CA ALA A 195 16.42 4.51 -2.91
C ALA A 195 17.52 5.12 -2.02
N ALA A 196 17.80 6.42 -2.16
CA ALA A 196 18.84 7.07 -1.38
C ALA A 196 18.50 7.05 0.13
N PRO A 197 19.44 6.64 1.01
CA PRO A 197 19.20 6.65 2.45
C PRO A 197 18.81 8.03 2.97
N GLY A 198 17.69 8.10 3.69
CA GLY A 198 17.14 9.35 4.23
C GLY A 198 16.25 10.16 3.27
N ASP A 199 16.04 9.68 2.05
CA ASP A 199 15.05 10.22 1.12
C ASP A 199 13.72 9.48 1.31
N ASP A 200 12.68 10.20 1.75
CA ASP A 200 11.35 9.63 1.98
C ASP A 200 10.54 9.47 0.68
N ARG A 201 11.00 10.03 -0.44
CA ARG A 201 10.29 9.92 -1.71
C ARG A 201 10.22 8.48 -2.19
N ASP A 202 9.05 8.06 -2.65
CA ASP A 202 8.78 6.71 -3.17
C ASP A 202 9.05 5.60 -2.13
N THR A 203 8.74 5.90 -0.87
CA THR A 203 8.89 4.98 0.26
C THR A 203 7.56 4.62 0.90
N SER A 204 7.55 3.46 1.54
CA SER A 204 6.49 3.02 2.44
C SER A 204 7.10 2.14 3.53
N THR A 205 6.27 1.49 4.33
CA THR A 205 6.69 0.56 5.39
C THR A 205 6.17 -0.84 5.12
N PRO A 206 6.78 -1.91 5.67
CA PRO A 206 6.26 -3.27 5.54
C PRO A 206 4.78 -3.36 5.95
N ARG A 207 4.40 -2.72 7.07
CA ARG A 207 3.02 -2.72 7.54
C ARG A 207 2.08 -2.03 6.56
N ALA A 208 2.42 -0.83 6.09
CA ALA A 208 1.56 -0.07 5.19
C ALA A 208 1.33 -0.80 3.86
N LEU A 209 2.40 -1.34 3.24
CA LEU A 209 2.28 -2.09 2.00
C LEU A 209 1.44 -3.36 2.15
N ALA A 210 1.64 -4.12 3.23
CA ALA A 210 0.82 -5.30 3.52
C ALA A 210 -0.64 -4.95 3.79
N THR A 211 -0.91 -3.88 4.55
CA THR A 211 -2.28 -3.42 4.81
C THR A 211 -2.98 -2.94 3.54
N SER A 212 -2.28 -2.20 2.67
CA SER A 212 -2.81 -1.77 1.37
C SER A 212 -3.06 -2.97 0.44
N LEU A 213 -2.13 -3.93 0.39
CA LEU A 213 -2.33 -5.16 -0.39
C LEU A 213 -3.50 -5.99 0.14
N HIS A 214 -3.63 -6.11 1.46
CA HIS A 214 -4.76 -6.76 2.12
C HIS A 214 -6.09 -6.12 1.68
N ALA A 215 -6.20 -4.79 1.74
CA ALA A 215 -7.42 -4.08 1.36
C ALA A 215 -7.87 -4.40 -0.07
N PHE A 216 -6.93 -4.53 -1.02
CA PHE A 216 -7.25 -4.84 -2.42
C PHE A 216 -7.48 -6.33 -2.71
N THR A 217 -6.85 -7.25 -1.97
CA THR A 217 -6.82 -8.69 -2.32
C THR A 217 -7.75 -9.57 -1.51
N VAL A 218 -8.09 -9.16 -0.28
CA VAL A 218 -8.95 -9.94 0.65
C VAL A 218 -9.97 -9.08 1.37
N GLY A 219 -9.65 -7.80 1.62
CA GLY A 219 -10.57 -6.82 2.18
C GLY A 219 -11.54 -6.25 1.15
N ASP A 220 -12.30 -5.24 1.55
CA ASP A 220 -13.48 -4.77 0.82
C ASP A 220 -13.22 -3.59 -0.12
N ALA A 221 -11.96 -3.23 -0.40
CA ALA A 221 -11.67 -2.14 -1.32
C ALA A 221 -12.14 -2.46 -2.75
N LEU A 222 -12.11 -3.74 -3.17
CA LEU A 222 -12.59 -4.17 -4.48
C LEU A 222 -13.80 -5.13 -4.37
N PRO A 223 -14.77 -5.02 -5.29
CA PRO A 223 -15.77 -6.05 -5.47
C PRO A 223 -15.12 -7.36 -5.92
N ALA A 224 -15.77 -8.49 -5.63
CA ALA A 224 -15.20 -9.83 -5.80
C ALA A 224 -14.65 -10.09 -7.20
N ASN A 225 -15.34 -9.67 -8.26
CA ASN A 225 -14.89 -9.86 -9.64
C ASN A 225 -13.55 -9.16 -9.95
N LYS A 226 -13.34 -7.94 -9.44
CA LYS A 226 -12.09 -7.19 -9.60
C LYS A 226 -10.99 -7.71 -8.69
N ARG A 227 -11.35 -8.16 -7.48
CA ARG A 227 -10.44 -8.83 -6.55
C ARG A 227 -9.85 -10.09 -7.19
N THR A 228 -10.68 -10.90 -7.84
CA THR A 228 -10.23 -12.09 -8.59
C THR A 228 -9.22 -11.71 -9.66
N ILE A 229 -9.51 -10.70 -10.50
CA ILE A 229 -8.58 -10.21 -11.54
C ILE A 229 -7.20 -9.87 -10.94
N LEU A 230 -7.17 -9.07 -9.86
CA LEU A 230 -5.91 -8.70 -9.21
C LEU A 230 -5.17 -9.93 -8.67
N THR A 231 -5.86 -10.81 -7.95
CA THR A 231 -5.22 -12.00 -7.38
C THR A 231 -4.71 -12.98 -8.45
N ASP A 232 -5.35 -13.03 -9.61
CA ASP A 232 -4.91 -13.88 -10.72
C ASP A 232 -3.66 -13.30 -11.39
N TRP A 233 -3.55 -11.97 -11.54
CA TRP A 233 -2.31 -11.32 -11.96
C TRP A 233 -1.17 -11.59 -10.99
N LEU A 234 -1.41 -11.47 -9.67
CA LEU A 234 -0.41 -11.74 -8.63
C LEU A 234 0.07 -13.20 -8.63
N ARG A 235 -0.85 -14.17 -8.69
CA ARG A 235 -0.51 -15.62 -8.81
C ARG A 235 0.31 -15.91 -10.06
N GLY A 236 0.02 -15.17 -11.11
CA GLY A 236 0.67 -15.28 -12.40
C GLY A 236 1.98 -14.50 -12.52
N ASN A 237 2.48 -13.90 -11.44
CA ASN A 237 3.75 -13.19 -11.47
C ASN A 237 4.89 -14.14 -11.84
N THR A 238 5.71 -13.70 -12.80
CA THR A 238 6.85 -14.44 -13.35
C THR A 238 8.18 -14.12 -12.64
N THR A 239 8.17 -13.13 -11.74
CA THR A 239 9.40 -12.59 -11.14
C THR A 239 9.65 -13.08 -9.71
N GLY A 240 8.69 -13.78 -9.11
CA GLY A 240 8.61 -14.09 -7.67
C GLY A 240 9.19 -15.41 -7.20
N ASP A 241 9.64 -16.28 -8.11
CA ASP A 241 9.93 -17.69 -7.79
C ASP A 241 10.98 -17.87 -6.68
N GLU A 242 11.98 -17.01 -6.64
CA GLU A 242 13.11 -17.08 -5.69
C GLU A 242 12.88 -16.28 -4.39
N LEU A 243 11.70 -15.68 -4.19
CA LEU A 243 11.42 -14.73 -3.10
C LEU A 243 10.46 -15.33 -2.08
N ILE A 244 9.30 -14.70 -1.79
CA ILE A 244 8.33 -15.23 -0.82
C ILE A 244 7.96 -16.68 -1.17
N ARG A 245 7.80 -16.97 -2.47
CA ARG A 245 7.43 -18.28 -3.00
C ARG A 245 8.41 -19.39 -2.62
N ALA A 246 9.71 -19.10 -2.59
CA ALA A 246 10.74 -20.06 -2.18
C ALA A 246 10.76 -20.33 -0.67
N GLY A 247 10.17 -19.45 0.14
CA GLY A 247 10.05 -19.61 1.59
C GLY A 247 8.74 -20.27 2.07
N VAL A 248 7.82 -20.56 1.15
CA VAL A 248 6.47 -21.03 1.47
C VAL A 248 6.41 -22.57 1.48
N PRO A 249 5.67 -23.20 2.41
CA PRO A 249 5.49 -24.65 2.44
C PRO A 249 4.96 -25.24 1.12
N GLU A 250 5.35 -26.48 0.83
CA GLU A 250 4.89 -27.17 -0.38
C GLU A 250 3.35 -27.23 -0.46
N GLY A 251 2.81 -26.99 -1.65
CA GLY A 251 1.39 -27.04 -1.95
C GLY A 251 0.59 -25.81 -1.52
N TRP A 252 1.23 -24.80 -0.92
CA TRP A 252 0.63 -23.49 -0.72
C TRP A 252 0.76 -22.65 -1.98
N THR A 253 -0.24 -21.81 -2.26
CA THR A 253 -0.23 -20.91 -3.43
C THR A 253 0.26 -19.53 -3.02
N VAL A 254 1.02 -18.87 -3.88
CA VAL A 254 1.51 -17.51 -3.66
C VAL A 254 1.11 -16.62 -4.83
N GLY A 255 0.61 -15.43 -4.52
CA GLY A 255 0.47 -14.34 -5.46
C GLY A 255 1.24 -13.15 -4.95
N ASP A 256 2.24 -12.70 -5.70
CA ASP A 256 3.25 -11.77 -5.22
C ASP A 256 3.57 -10.66 -6.22
N LYS A 257 4.21 -9.61 -5.73
CA LYS A 257 4.82 -8.56 -6.53
C LYS A 257 6.16 -8.17 -5.94
N THR A 258 7.17 -8.36 -6.78
CA THR A 258 8.57 -8.07 -6.47
C THR A 258 8.94 -6.60 -6.68
N GLY A 259 10.00 -6.16 -6.00
CA GLY A 259 10.64 -4.87 -6.21
C GLY A 259 12.16 -4.99 -6.14
N ALA A 260 12.87 -4.25 -6.97
CA ALA A 260 14.31 -4.08 -6.90
C ALA A 260 14.69 -2.62 -7.21
N GLY A 261 15.72 -2.12 -6.55
CA GLY A 261 16.23 -0.76 -6.77
C GLY A 261 17.71 -0.64 -6.42
N ASN A 262 18.21 0.60 -6.39
CA ASN A 262 19.55 0.88 -5.89
C ASN A 262 19.69 0.48 -4.41
N TYR A 263 20.90 0.60 -3.87
CA TYR A 263 21.17 0.32 -2.46
C TYR A 263 20.82 -1.12 -2.08
N GLY A 264 20.98 -2.06 -3.02
CA GLY A 264 20.59 -3.46 -2.81
C GLY A 264 19.13 -3.62 -2.38
N THR A 265 18.25 -2.66 -2.73
CA THR A 265 16.83 -2.77 -2.38
C THR A 265 16.24 -3.99 -3.06
N ARG A 266 15.66 -4.88 -2.26
CA ARG A 266 14.98 -6.08 -2.74
C ARG A 266 13.77 -6.36 -1.88
N ASN A 267 12.61 -6.35 -2.52
CA ASN A 267 11.33 -6.38 -1.84
C ASN A 267 10.45 -7.45 -2.48
N ASP A 268 9.55 -7.99 -1.68
CA ASP A 268 8.44 -8.78 -2.15
C ASP A 268 7.23 -8.57 -1.24
N ILE A 269 6.06 -8.38 -1.84
CA ILE A 269 4.78 -8.31 -1.13
C ILE A 269 3.83 -9.32 -1.75
N GLY A 270 3.05 -10.03 -0.93
CA GLY A 270 2.22 -11.09 -1.46
C GLY A 270 1.10 -11.53 -0.55
N ILE A 271 0.22 -12.30 -1.15
CA ILE A 271 -0.82 -13.08 -0.49
C ILE A 271 -0.48 -14.57 -0.67
N VAL A 272 -0.50 -15.27 0.45
CA VAL A 272 -0.18 -16.69 0.55
C VAL A 272 -1.47 -17.42 0.93
N TRP A 273 -1.83 -18.44 0.17
CA TRP A 273 -3.00 -19.28 0.43
C TRP A 273 -2.54 -20.65 0.94
N PRO A 274 -2.71 -20.93 2.24
CA PRO A 274 -2.56 -22.27 2.80
C PRO A 274 -3.48 -23.28 2.12
N GLN A 275 -3.10 -24.56 2.12
CA GLN A 275 -4.01 -25.64 1.68
C GLN A 275 -5.28 -25.70 2.54
N ASN A 276 -5.12 -25.47 3.84
CA ASN A 276 -6.20 -25.47 4.83
C ASN A 276 -6.00 -24.24 5.74
N GLY A 277 -6.76 -23.19 5.52
CA GLY A 277 -6.70 -21.97 6.31
C GLY A 277 -7.05 -20.73 5.51
N ASP A 278 -7.18 -19.62 6.22
CA ASP A 278 -7.38 -18.32 5.61
C ASP A 278 -6.08 -17.78 4.99
N PRO A 279 -6.17 -16.86 4.02
CA PRO A 279 -4.99 -16.26 3.42
C PRO A 279 -4.10 -15.54 4.44
N ILE A 280 -2.82 -15.44 4.12
CA ILE A 280 -1.84 -14.64 4.85
C ILE A 280 -1.35 -13.55 3.91
N VAL A 281 -1.38 -12.29 4.35
CA VAL A 281 -0.79 -11.17 3.61
C VAL A 281 0.56 -10.83 4.23
N ILE A 282 1.60 -10.72 3.41
CA ILE A 282 2.99 -10.55 3.85
C ILE A 282 3.70 -9.50 3.00
N ALA A 283 4.54 -8.68 3.64
CA ALA A 283 5.46 -7.76 3.01
C ALA A 283 6.85 -7.92 3.62
N ILE A 284 7.85 -8.11 2.77
CA ILE A 284 9.26 -8.25 3.14
C ILE A 284 10.05 -7.24 2.32
N LEU A 285 10.66 -6.28 2.99
CA LEU A 285 11.43 -5.21 2.38
C LEU A 285 12.89 -5.31 2.85
N SER A 286 13.84 -5.05 1.95
CA SER A 286 15.24 -5.02 2.34
C SER A 286 16.02 -3.94 1.62
N SER A 287 17.13 -3.52 2.22
CA SER A 287 18.10 -2.57 1.64
C SER A 287 19.49 -2.78 2.22
N ARG A 288 20.50 -2.16 1.60
CA ARG A 288 21.92 -2.19 1.98
C ARG A 288 22.50 -0.77 1.91
N ASP A 289 23.71 -0.58 2.42
CA ASP A 289 24.25 0.78 2.62
C ASP A 289 24.91 1.40 1.38
N LYS A 290 25.37 0.59 0.42
CA LYS A 290 26.08 1.08 -0.77
C LYS A 290 25.16 1.16 -1.98
N LYS A 291 25.17 2.29 -2.69
CA LYS A 291 24.30 2.57 -3.84
C LYS A 291 24.30 1.45 -4.90
N ASP A 292 25.46 0.90 -5.19
CA ASP A 292 25.71 -0.15 -6.19
C ASP A 292 25.74 -1.57 -5.58
N ALA A 293 25.34 -1.74 -4.32
CA ALA A 293 25.25 -3.06 -3.71
C ALA A 293 24.24 -3.93 -4.48
N GLY A 294 24.67 -5.16 -4.78
CA GLY A 294 23.73 -6.22 -5.18
C GLY A 294 22.84 -6.66 -4.01
N TYR A 295 21.75 -7.33 -4.35
CA TYR A 295 20.85 -8.02 -3.44
C TYR A 295 21.01 -9.54 -3.53
N ASP A 296 20.43 -10.27 -2.57
CA ASP A 296 20.32 -11.73 -2.58
C ASP A 296 18.86 -12.13 -2.35
N ASN A 297 18.28 -12.91 -3.28
CA ASN A 297 16.89 -13.35 -3.20
C ASN A 297 16.65 -14.26 -1.98
N SER A 298 17.68 -15.00 -1.55
CA SER A 298 17.62 -15.94 -0.44
C SER A 298 17.27 -15.24 0.88
N LEU A 299 17.63 -13.97 1.07
CA LEU A 299 17.21 -13.18 2.24
C LEU A 299 15.69 -13.12 2.35
N ILE A 300 15.01 -12.82 1.24
CA ILE A 300 13.55 -12.70 1.20
C ILE A 300 12.88 -14.06 1.39
N ALA A 301 13.41 -15.10 0.75
CA ALA A 301 12.91 -16.47 0.92
C ALA A 301 13.04 -16.95 2.37
N GLN A 302 14.20 -16.75 3.01
CA GLN A 302 14.41 -17.15 4.40
C GLN A 302 13.58 -16.33 5.38
N ALA A 303 13.41 -15.02 5.13
CA ALA A 303 12.52 -14.17 5.93
C ALA A 303 11.05 -14.60 5.81
N SER A 304 10.59 -14.97 4.61
CA SER A 304 9.26 -15.52 4.36
C SER A 304 9.04 -16.79 5.17
N LYS A 305 9.98 -17.74 5.06
CA LYS A 305 9.93 -18.98 5.84
C LYS A 305 9.84 -18.72 7.35
N ALA A 306 10.70 -17.85 7.87
CA ALA A 306 10.72 -17.51 9.30
C ALA A 306 9.40 -16.88 9.77
N ALA A 307 8.80 -15.98 8.97
CA ALA A 307 7.52 -15.36 9.28
C ALA A 307 6.37 -16.39 9.31
N LEU A 308 6.30 -17.25 8.29
CA LEU A 308 5.25 -18.26 8.19
C LEU A 308 5.37 -19.33 9.28
N ASP A 309 6.59 -19.80 9.57
CA ASP A 309 6.85 -20.73 10.67
C ASP A 309 6.44 -20.14 12.03
N ALA A 310 6.62 -18.83 12.23
CA ALA A 310 6.20 -18.13 13.45
C ALA A 310 4.67 -18.03 13.56
N LEU A 311 3.96 -17.72 12.47
CA LEU A 311 2.50 -17.74 12.45
C LEU A 311 1.94 -19.13 12.77
N MET A 312 2.52 -20.17 12.16
CA MET A 312 2.08 -21.56 12.36
C MET A 312 2.35 -22.12 13.75
N ARG A 313 3.53 -21.85 14.33
CA ARG A 313 3.89 -22.35 15.66
C ARG A 313 2.92 -21.84 16.71
N ASN A 314 2.60 -20.57 16.64
CA ASN A 314 1.76 -19.98 17.66
C ASN A 314 0.27 -20.34 17.45
N ALA A 315 -0.17 -20.75 16.25
CA ALA A 315 -1.50 -21.31 16.03
C ALA A 315 -1.74 -22.61 16.82
N LYS A 316 -0.67 -23.33 17.21
CA LYS A 316 -0.74 -24.57 17.99
C LYS A 316 -0.74 -24.34 19.51
N ASP A 317 -0.55 -23.11 19.99
CA ASP A 317 -0.64 -22.76 21.42
C ASP A 317 -1.55 -21.53 21.60
N PRO A 318 -2.87 -21.72 21.80
CA PRO A 318 -3.82 -20.64 22.01
C PRO A 318 -3.70 -19.95 23.38
N SER A 319 -2.75 -20.34 24.23
CA SER A 319 -2.71 -19.98 25.65
C SER A 319 -1.63 -18.96 26.04
N GLN A 320 -1.04 -18.24 25.08
CA GLN A 320 -0.11 -17.13 25.33
C GLN A 320 -0.60 -15.79 24.80
#